data_AF-A0A8S1TMV0-F1
#
_entry.id   AF-A0A8S1TMV0-F1
#
_cell.length_a   1.000
_cell.length_b   1.000
_cell.length_c   1.000
_cell.angle_alpha   90.00
_cell.angle_beta   90.00
_cell.angle_gamma   90.00
#
_symmetry.space_group_name_H-M   'P 1'
#
loop_
_entity.id
_entity.type
_entity.pdbx_description
1 polymer ?
#
loop_
_entity_poly.entity_id
_entity_poly.type
_entity_poly.pdbx_seq_one_letter_code
_entity_poly.pdbx_strand_id
1 'polypeptide(L)'
;MLVDQDQQYNLLMEEEDKDTKEKNQKQQEKSSGNQNKQNEQKVDDQHKQDKEEIFEDCQWEINEQELLEMQLNQTTLDFKSLQYGYPDYKKALSPVEQVITEQFQQCQQTLKSTKNVTNLNLCKDYMKQLCLSSIMEITQIPFLQAAPQLLSSLQDKQHFNRNSQTLLKQGYKQTSDGKFQDALNTFKSLLRQALFYEKNTDIVPICFNYIMAMNCELNKKDQSVSRQIELACYMAMCDLQPIHRSLTLRAAMSLAYKQKNHLTGAQVARYLLKLLEKAPQGSAYAKPEVIENVKKILKNCEQQLRNEYQIDFEEDYLIQGCKIIFADTLTINKEQSNHQCQFDQAIHSQKGKLCKICDLCYIN
;
A
#
# COMPACT_ATOMS: atom_id res chain seq x y z
N MET A 1 36.11 -18.16 1.45
CA MET A 1 35.71 -18.55 2.82
C MET A 1 34.70 -17.52 3.29
N LEU A 2 33.43 -17.82 3.07
CA LEU A 2 32.29 -17.02 3.50
C LEU A 2 31.89 -17.57 4.87
N VAL A 3 31.81 -16.70 5.87
CA VAL A 3 31.27 -17.01 7.19
C VAL A 3 29.84 -16.46 7.21
N ASP A 4 28.91 -17.34 7.59
CA ASP A 4 27.45 -17.16 7.61
C ASP A 4 27.00 -16.00 8.50
N GLN A 5 26.12 -15.17 7.97
CA GLN A 5 25.42 -14.08 8.67
C GLN A 5 24.34 -14.58 9.66
N ASP A 6 24.06 -15.88 9.69
CA ASP A 6 23.04 -16.48 10.56
C ASP A 6 23.50 -16.64 12.03
N GLN A 7 24.80 -16.53 12.33
CA GLN A 7 25.28 -16.67 13.71
C GLN A 7 25.19 -15.39 14.55
N GLN A 8 25.02 -14.22 13.94
CA GLN A 8 24.91 -12.96 14.69
C GLN A 8 23.49 -12.67 15.18
N TYR A 9 22.47 -13.33 14.60
CA TYR A 9 21.06 -13.18 14.99
C TYR A 9 20.68 -14.02 16.23
N ASN A 10 21.39 -15.11 16.51
CA ASN A 10 21.05 -16.03 17.60
C ASN A 10 21.55 -15.60 18.98
N LEU A 11 22.45 -14.62 19.08
CA LEU A 11 22.98 -14.13 20.38
C LEU A 11 22.12 -13.04 21.03
N LEU A 12 21.19 -12.42 20.29
CA LEU A 12 20.28 -11.40 20.83
C LEU A 12 18.97 -11.99 21.40
N MET A 13 18.69 -13.26 21.13
CA MET A 13 17.46 -13.93 21.59
C MET A 13 17.62 -14.67 22.93
N GLU A 14 18.84 -14.89 23.42
CA GLU A 14 19.08 -15.60 24.69
C GLU A 14 19.12 -14.69 25.93
N GLU A 15 19.19 -13.36 25.75
CA GLU A 15 19.18 -12.40 26.87
C GLU A 15 17.76 -11.91 27.24
N GLU A 16 16.80 -11.90 26.31
CA GLU A 16 15.40 -11.50 26.58
C GLU A 16 14.56 -12.59 27.29
N ASP A 17 15.01 -13.86 27.22
CA ASP A 17 14.30 -15.01 27.80
C ASP A 17 14.54 -15.21 29.32
N LYS A 18 15.50 -14.47 29.90
CA LYS A 18 15.77 -14.47 31.35
C LYS A 18 14.94 -13.42 32.10
N ASP A 19 14.70 -12.25 31.52
CA ASP A 19 13.93 -11.17 32.15
C ASP A 19 12.41 -11.42 32.16
N THR A 20 11.93 -12.28 31.26
CA THR A 20 10.50 -12.62 31.15
C THR A 20 10.08 -13.71 32.17
N LYS A 21 11.04 -14.51 32.67
CA LYS A 21 10.77 -15.57 33.66
C LYS A 21 10.67 -15.07 35.11
N GLU A 22 11.31 -13.96 35.47
CA GLU A 22 11.20 -13.39 36.83
C GLU A 22 9.91 -12.59 37.07
N LYS A 23 9.26 -12.09 36.02
CA LYS A 23 7.99 -11.33 36.15
C LYS A 23 6.75 -12.22 36.29
N ASN A 24 6.78 -13.44 35.75
CA ASN A 24 5.63 -14.36 35.78
C ASN A 24 5.49 -15.20 37.07
N GLN A 25 6.50 -15.21 37.96
CA GLN A 25 6.38 -15.86 39.28
C GLN A 25 5.71 -14.99 40.36
N LYS A 26 5.51 -13.68 40.14
CA LYS A 26 4.89 -12.78 41.13
C LYS A 26 3.39 -12.52 40.94
N GLN A 27 2.74 -13.11 39.93
CA GLN A 27 1.31 -12.91 39.66
C GLN A 27 0.43 -14.16 39.91
N GLN A 28 0.99 -15.30 40.33
CA GLN A 28 0.22 -16.52 40.60
C GLN A 28 -0.20 -16.77 42.06
N GLU A 29 0.05 -15.85 43.01
CA GLU A 29 -0.35 -16.02 44.42
C GLU A 29 -1.59 -15.23 44.87
N LYS A 30 -2.34 -14.59 43.98
CA LYS A 30 -3.55 -13.83 44.38
C LYS A 30 -4.75 -14.03 43.46
N SER A 31 -5.29 -15.25 43.41
CA SER A 31 -6.71 -15.47 43.08
C SER A 31 -7.05 -16.96 43.14
N SER A 32 -7.07 -17.52 44.35
CA SER A 32 -7.72 -18.78 44.67
C SER A 32 -8.76 -18.51 45.75
N GLY A 33 -10.05 -18.66 45.40
CA GLY A 33 -11.14 -18.52 46.37
C GLY A 33 -12.51 -18.21 45.77
N ASN A 34 -13.12 -19.17 45.09
CA ASN A 34 -14.41 -19.77 45.48
C ASN A 34 -15.10 -20.48 44.31
N GLN A 35 -15.19 -21.79 44.45
CA GLN A 35 -16.09 -22.68 43.71
C GLN A 35 -17.49 -22.60 44.33
N ASN A 36 -18.55 -22.72 43.52
CA ASN A 36 -19.48 -23.84 43.63
C ASN A 36 -20.67 -23.77 42.65
N LYS A 37 -20.80 -24.86 41.88
CA LYS A 37 -22.02 -25.69 41.63
C LYS A 37 -23.14 -25.08 40.76
N GLN A 38 -23.83 -25.83 39.89
CA GLN A 38 -23.98 -27.28 39.67
C GLN A 38 -24.70 -27.53 38.32
N ASN A 39 -24.33 -28.63 37.63
CA ASN A 39 -25.16 -29.68 36.98
C ASN A 39 -26.37 -29.29 36.06
N GLU A 40 -26.78 -30.02 35.00
CA GLU A 40 -26.46 -31.33 34.39
C GLU A 40 -27.28 -31.47 33.08
N GLN A 41 -26.76 -32.24 32.09
CA GLN A 41 -27.46 -33.21 31.19
C GLN A 41 -28.63 -32.74 30.27
N LYS A 42 -28.91 -33.22 29.04
CA LYS A 42 -28.54 -34.39 28.21
C LYS A 42 -29.17 -34.25 26.79
N VAL A 43 -28.46 -34.76 25.76
CA VAL A 43 -28.92 -35.68 24.66
C VAL A 43 -29.63 -35.16 23.39
N ASP A 44 -28.98 -35.56 22.27
CA ASP A 44 -29.38 -35.88 20.88
C ASP A 44 -30.62 -35.28 20.21
N ASP A 45 -30.44 -34.73 19.00
CA ASP A 45 -31.07 -35.30 17.80
C ASP A 45 -30.45 -34.81 16.48
N GLN A 46 -30.32 -35.74 15.53
CA GLN A 46 -29.86 -35.52 14.17
C GLN A 46 -30.99 -34.94 13.30
N HIS A 47 -30.73 -33.83 12.60
CA HIS A 47 -31.43 -33.54 11.34
C HIS A 47 -30.53 -32.75 10.37
N LYS A 48 -30.24 -33.40 9.23
CA LYS A 48 -29.73 -32.76 8.01
C LYS A 48 -30.81 -31.83 7.45
N GLN A 49 -30.50 -30.54 7.39
CA GLN A 49 -31.11 -29.59 6.48
C GLN A 49 -29.98 -28.79 5.85
N ASP A 50 -29.88 -28.87 4.52
CA ASP A 50 -29.04 -27.99 3.71
C ASP A 50 -29.55 -26.55 3.89
N LYS A 51 -28.96 -25.85 4.86
CA LYS A 51 -29.08 -24.41 4.97
C LYS A 51 -28.09 -23.81 4.00
N GLU A 52 -28.58 -23.23 2.91
CA GLU A 52 -27.86 -22.18 2.20
C GLU A 52 -27.61 -21.06 3.22
N GLU A 53 -26.45 -21.11 3.89
CA GLU A 53 -25.99 -20.05 4.78
C GLU A 53 -25.80 -18.79 3.92
N ILE A 54 -26.75 -17.87 4.04
CA ILE A 54 -26.62 -16.50 3.56
C ILE A 54 -25.34 -15.94 4.17
N PHE A 55 -24.32 -15.77 3.34
CA PHE A 55 -23.06 -15.15 3.73
C PHE A 55 -23.34 -13.71 4.14
N GLU A 56 -23.23 -13.44 5.43
CA GLU A 56 -23.29 -12.10 5.99
C GLU A 56 -22.11 -11.30 5.43
N ASP A 57 -22.40 -10.27 4.64
CA ASP A 57 -21.40 -9.34 4.14
C ASP A 57 -20.67 -8.76 5.35
N CYS A 58 -19.41 -9.17 5.52
CA CYS A 58 -18.60 -8.76 6.66
C CYS A 58 -18.42 -7.25 6.61
N GLN A 59 -19.18 -6.54 7.44
CA GLN A 59 -19.01 -5.12 7.66
C GLN A 59 -17.61 -4.86 8.24
N TRP A 60 -16.99 -3.81 7.71
CA TRP A 60 -15.58 -3.47 7.83
C TRP A 60 -15.24 -2.87 9.20
N GLU A 61 -15.26 -3.67 10.26
CA GLU A 61 -14.75 -3.20 11.57
C GLU A 61 -13.33 -3.70 11.79
N ILE A 62 -12.37 -2.85 11.42
CA ILE A 62 -10.94 -3.02 11.74
C ILE A 62 -10.63 -2.08 12.91
N ASN A 63 -10.12 -2.64 14.01
CA ASN A 63 -9.68 -1.89 15.17
C ASN A 63 -8.40 -1.09 14.83
N GLU A 64 -8.42 0.22 15.11
CA GLU A 64 -7.53 1.27 14.56
C GLU A 64 -6.08 1.30 15.10
N GLN A 65 -5.63 0.37 15.93
CA GLN A 65 -4.43 0.59 16.76
C GLN A 65 -3.13 -0.14 16.38
N GLU A 66 -3.05 -0.88 15.27
CA GLU A 66 -1.80 -1.56 14.88
C GLU A 66 -1.43 -1.36 13.41
N LEU A 67 -1.12 -0.12 13.06
CA LEU A 67 -0.45 0.24 11.81
C LEU A 67 0.58 1.30 12.14
N LEU A 68 1.80 0.91 12.54
CA LEU A 68 3.09 1.61 12.31
C LEU A 68 4.14 1.20 13.34
N GLU A 69 5.21 0.54 12.87
CA GLU A 69 6.56 0.88 13.33
C GLU A 69 7.50 0.88 12.09
N MET A 70 8.08 2.04 11.78
CA MET A 70 9.24 2.14 10.91
C MET A 70 10.31 2.92 11.67
N GLN A 71 11.48 2.29 11.83
CA GLN A 71 12.61 2.80 12.58
C GLN A 71 13.10 4.16 12.05
N LEU A 72 13.26 5.10 12.97
CA LEU A 72 13.89 6.40 12.76
C LEU A 72 15.39 6.22 12.56
N ASN A 73 15.86 6.30 11.31
CA ASN A 73 17.27 6.58 11.06
C ASN A 73 17.52 8.09 11.29
N GLN A 74 18.21 8.41 12.38
CA GLN A 74 18.73 9.73 12.66
C GLN A 74 19.70 10.12 11.53
N THR A 75 19.36 11.16 10.77
CA THR A 75 20.26 11.74 9.78
C THR A 75 21.09 12.84 10.43
N THR A 76 22.41 12.69 10.35
CA THR A 76 23.39 13.68 10.75
C THR A 76 23.25 14.94 9.88
N LEU A 77 23.12 16.09 10.53
CA LEU A 77 23.09 17.42 9.89
C LEU A 77 24.43 17.69 9.19
N ASP A 78 24.40 17.86 7.87
CA ASP A 78 25.58 18.22 7.09
C ASP A 78 25.92 19.71 7.27
N PHE A 79 26.94 19.96 8.10
CA PHE A 79 27.44 21.28 8.49
C PHE A 79 27.95 22.13 7.30
N LYS A 80 28.27 21.52 6.15
CA LYS A 80 28.71 22.27 4.96
C LYS A 80 27.61 23.07 4.29
N SER A 81 26.35 22.66 4.45
CA SER A 81 25.17 23.31 3.87
C SER A 81 24.86 24.67 4.51
N LEU A 82 25.31 24.88 5.76
CA LEU A 82 25.11 26.11 6.52
C LEU A 82 26.11 27.21 6.16
N GLN A 83 27.27 26.86 5.60
CA GLN A 83 28.38 27.79 5.43
C GLN A 83 28.37 28.54 4.10
N TYR A 84 27.76 27.97 3.06
CA TYR A 84 27.67 28.59 1.74
C TYR A 84 26.20 28.67 1.34
N GLY A 85 25.59 29.84 1.51
CA GLY A 85 24.19 30.13 1.21
C GLY A 85 23.84 30.12 -0.28
N TYR A 86 24.45 29.23 -1.07
CA TYR A 86 24.13 28.99 -2.47
C TYR A 86 24.42 27.52 -2.81
N PRO A 87 23.53 26.83 -3.54
CA PRO A 87 23.93 25.60 -4.20
C PRO A 87 25.10 25.92 -5.15
N ASP A 88 26.13 25.08 -5.08
CA ASP A 88 27.27 25.09 -5.99
C ASP A 88 26.75 25.26 -7.44
N TYR A 89 26.95 26.43 -8.06
CA TYR A 89 26.38 26.79 -9.37
C TYR A 89 26.80 25.85 -10.52
N LYS A 90 27.72 24.93 -10.23
CA LYS A 90 28.19 23.87 -11.13
C LYS A 90 27.36 22.59 -11.06
N LYS A 91 26.50 22.42 -10.03
CA LYS A 91 25.67 21.24 -9.87
C LYS A 91 24.31 21.48 -10.52
N ALA A 92 23.86 20.54 -11.35
CA ALA A 92 22.51 20.58 -11.90
C ALA A 92 21.49 20.54 -10.75
N LEU A 93 20.58 21.51 -10.71
CA LEU A 93 19.52 21.57 -9.72
C LEU A 93 18.53 20.43 -9.96
N SER A 94 18.13 19.76 -8.88
CA SER A 94 17.05 18.76 -8.91
C SER A 94 15.70 19.42 -9.21
N PRO A 95 14.67 18.68 -9.65
CA PRO A 95 13.38 19.27 -9.99
C PRO A 95 12.73 20.07 -8.86
N VAL A 96 12.89 19.64 -7.60
CA VAL A 96 12.42 20.39 -6.42
C VAL A 96 13.18 21.71 -6.24
N GLU A 97 14.50 21.70 -6.40
CA GLU A 97 15.34 22.92 -6.29
C GLU A 97 15.02 23.92 -7.41
N GLN A 98 14.73 23.42 -8.62
CA GLN A 98 14.27 24.25 -9.73
C GLN A 98 12.89 24.89 -9.44
N VAL A 99 11.97 24.19 -8.77
CA VAL A 99 10.68 24.77 -8.35
C VAL A 99 10.89 25.86 -7.30
N ILE A 100 11.70 25.59 -6.29
CA ILE A 100 11.96 26.51 -5.17
C ILE A 100 12.67 27.79 -5.63
N THR A 101 13.56 27.68 -6.61
CA THR A 101 14.24 28.83 -7.23
C THR A 101 13.41 29.52 -8.33
N GLU A 102 12.12 29.18 -8.43
CA GLU A 102 11.17 29.72 -9.41
C GLU A 102 11.54 29.44 -10.89
N GLN A 103 12.41 28.47 -11.14
CA GLN A 103 12.84 28.04 -12.47
C GLN A 103 11.85 27.02 -13.08
N PHE A 104 10.58 27.39 -13.17
CA PHE A 104 9.51 26.48 -13.59
C PHE A 104 9.67 25.92 -15.02
N GLN A 105 10.17 26.75 -15.96
CA GLN A 105 10.40 26.32 -17.34
C GLN A 105 11.50 25.25 -17.42
N GLN A 106 12.57 25.42 -16.65
CA GLN A 106 13.66 24.44 -16.56
C GLN A 106 13.19 23.15 -15.89
N CYS A 107 12.36 23.25 -14.85
CA CYS A 107 11.71 22.10 -14.21
C CYS A 107 10.86 21.31 -15.20
N GLN A 108 10.03 22.00 -15.99
CA GLN A 108 9.21 21.36 -17.02
C GLN A 108 10.07 20.67 -18.09
N GLN A 109 11.16 21.29 -18.56
CA GLN A 109 12.05 20.69 -19.55
C GLN A 109 12.80 19.47 -18.98
N THR A 110 13.26 19.56 -17.73
CA THR A 110 13.92 18.46 -17.01
C THR A 110 12.97 17.27 -16.83
N LEU A 111 11.74 17.51 -16.35
CA LEU A 111 10.75 16.45 -16.16
C LEU A 111 10.24 15.85 -17.48
N LYS A 112 10.15 16.65 -18.54
CA LYS A 112 9.81 16.17 -19.89
C LYS A 112 10.91 15.30 -20.48
N SER A 113 12.18 15.68 -20.35
CA SER A 113 13.31 14.91 -20.88
C SER A 113 13.60 13.63 -20.09
N THR A 114 13.42 13.65 -18.77
CA THR A 114 13.76 12.51 -17.89
C THR A 114 12.62 11.49 -17.74
N LYS A 115 11.36 11.96 -17.66
CA LYS A 115 10.20 11.14 -17.30
C LYS A 115 9.02 11.28 -18.28
N ASN A 116 9.19 12.02 -19.37
CA ASN A 116 8.15 12.34 -20.35
C ASN A 116 6.88 12.97 -19.75
N VAL A 117 7.06 13.82 -18.74
CA VAL A 117 5.95 14.55 -18.12
C VAL A 117 5.44 15.63 -19.07
N THR A 118 4.15 15.63 -19.34
CA THR A 118 3.49 16.63 -20.20
C THR A 118 2.44 17.45 -19.47
N ASN A 119 1.76 16.86 -18.48
CA ASN A 119 0.66 17.51 -17.77
C ASN A 119 1.04 17.97 -16.35
N LEU A 120 1.88 19.01 -16.23
CA LEU A 120 2.24 19.59 -14.92
C LEU A 120 1.12 20.43 -14.28
N ASN A 121 0.02 20.69 -14.99
CA ASN A 121 -1.09 21.50 -14.46
C ASN A 121 -1.65 20.92 -13.16
N LEU A 122 -1.64 19.59 -13.06
CA LEU A 122 -2.08 18.82 -11.91
C LEU A 122 -1.18 18.95 -10.67
N CYS A 123 0.02 19.52 -10.83
CA CYS A 123 0.98 19.77 -9.76
C CYS A 123 1.09 21.26 -9.40
N LYS A 124 0.33 22.15 -10.03
CA LYS A 124 0.46 23.62 -9.85
C LYS A 124 0.33 24.05 -8.40
N ASP A 125 -0.68 23.57 -7.70
CA ASP A 125 -0.93 23.99 -6.31
C ASP A 125 0.19 23.49 -5.38
N TYR A 126 0.69 22.28 -5.64
CA TYR A 126 1.84 21.75 -4.92
C TYR A 126 3.12 22.55 -5.21
N MET A 127 3.39 22.89 -6.47
CA MET A 127 4.54 23.72 -6.83
C MET A 127 4.48 25.09 -6.16
N LYS A 128 3.30 25.74 -6.14
CA LYS A 128 3.10 27.00 -5.40
C LYS A 128 3.35 26.83 -3.91
N GLN A 129 2.80 25.77 -3.32
CA GLN A 129 3.00 25.47 -1.90
C GLN A 129 4.49 25.29 -1.58
N LEU A 130 5.23 24.58 -2.43
CA LEU A 130 6.67 24.41 -2.29
C LEU A 130 7.41 25.75 -2.31
N CYS A 131 7.19 26.58 -3.34
CA CYS A 131 7.84 27.89 -3.44
C CYS A 131 7.59 28.75 -2.19
N LEU A 132 6.33 28.82 -1.75
CA LEU A 132 5.94 29.62 -0.59
C LEU A 132 6.51 29.07 0.72
N SER A 133 6.65 27.74 0.84
CA SER A 133 7.19 27.10 2.05
C SER A 133 8.69 27.22 2.19
N SER A 134 9.41 27.48 1.09
CA SER A 134 10.88 27.49 1.06
C SER A 134 11.47 28.91 1.17
N ILE A 135 10.66 29.95 1.32
CA ILE A 135 11.11 31.33 1.49
C ILE A 135 10.76 31.81 2.91
N MET A 136 11.74 32.43 3.58
CA MET A 136 11.55 33.12 4.85
C MET A 136 11.89 34.60 4.69
N GLU A 137 11.00 35.48 5.14
CA GLU A 137 11.23 36.92 5.14
C GLU A 137 11.57 37.39 6.55
N ILE A 138 12.83 37.81 6.76
CA ILE A 138 13.28 38.36 8.04
C ILE A 138 13.51 39.87 7.85
N THR A 139 12.73 40.69 8.56
CA THR A 139 12.95 42.13 8.65
C THR A 139 14.11 42.41 9.60
N GLN A 140 15.30 42.70 9.07
CA GLN A 140 16.45 43.04 9.92
C GLN A 140 16.43 44.49 10.42
N ILE A 141 15.73 45.39 9.71
CA ILE A 141 15.66 46.81 10.04
C ILE A 141 14.19 47.27 9.95
N PRO A 142 13.65 47.95 10.99
CA PRO A 142 12.31 48.52 10.95
C PRO A 142 12.12 49.46 9.75
N PHE A 143 10.95 49.41 9.12
CA PHE A 143 10.56 50.26 7.97
C PHE A 143 11.31 50.00 6.64
N LEU A 144 12.15 48.96 6.57
CA LEU A 144 12.74 48.47 5.33
C LEU A 144 12.05 47.17 4.89
N GLN A 145 12.05 46.93 3.57
CA GLN A 145 11.52 45.69 3.00
C GLN A 145 12.35 44.50 3.51
N ALA A 146 11.65 43.43 3.89
CA ALA A 146 12.30 42.19 4.32
C ALA A 146 13.12 41.59 3.16
N ALA A 147 14.30 41.05 3.49
CA ALA A 147 15.09 40.30 2.52
C ALA A 147 14.59 38.85 2.50
N PRO A 148 14.13 38.32 1.35
CA PRO A 148 13.75 36.91 1.25
C PRO A 148 15.00 36.05 1.38
N GLN A 149 14.96 35.09 2.28
CA GLN A 149 15.99 34.07 2.47
C GLN A 149 15.43 32.71 2.08
N LEU A 150 16.16 31.99 1.23
CA LEU A 150 15.81 30.64 0.83
C LEU A 150 16.17 29.65 1.93
N LEU A 151 15.21 28.83 2.36
CA LEU A 151 15.45 27.70 3.24
C LEU A 151 16.23 26.63 2.48
N SER A 152 17.23 26.03 3.14
CA SER A 152 18.13 25.07 2.49
C SER A 152 17.37 23.81 2.00
N SER A 153 17.81 23.24 0.87
CA SER A 153 17.32 21.99 0.26
C SER A 153 17.19 20.79 1.23
N LEU A 154 17.90 20.79 2.36
CA LEU A 154 17.77 19.76 3.41
C LEU A 154 16.41 19.81 4.13
N GLN A 155 15.90 21.00 4.43
CA GLN A 155 14.63 21.17 5.13
C GLN A 155 13.45 20.76 4.25
N ASP A 156 13.55 20.97 2.93
CA ASP A 156 12.50 20.56 1.98
C ASP A 156 12.40 19.03 1.85
N LYS A 157 13.54 18.33 1.90
CA LYS A 157 13.56 16.86 1.95
C LYS A 157 12.89 16.34 3.23
N GLN A 158 13.10 17.00 4.36
CA GLN A 158 12.42 16.65 5.62
C GLN A 158 10.92 16.95 5.56
N HIS A 159 10.52 18.09 4.97
CA HIS A 159 9.12 18.45 4.80
C HIS A 159 8.37 17.45 3.91
N PHE A 160 8.94 17.06 2.77
CA PHE A 160 8.36 16.01 1.93
C PHE A 160 8.25 14.68 2.67
N ASN A 161 9.28 14.27 3.40
CA ASN A 161 9.24 13.02 4.16
C ASN A 161 8.08 13.04 5.17
N ARG A 162 7.95 14.09 5.97
CA ARG A 162 6.84 14.24 6.91
C ARG A 162 5.47 14.25 6.22
N ASN A 163 5.32 15.03 5.15
CA ASN A 163 4.05 15.11 4.42
C ASN A 163 3.67 13.78 3.77
N SER A 164 4.65 13.09 3.18
CA SER A 164 4.45 11.79 2.55
C SER A 164 3.98 10.74 3.55
N GLN A 165 4.56 10.71 4.77
CA GLN A 165 4.09 9.83 5.85
C GLN A 165 2.66 10.14 6.26
N THR A 166 2.29 11.42 6.40
CA THR A 166 0.91 11.82 6.74
C THR A 166 -0.08 11.37 5.66
N LEU A 167 0.23 11.60 4.39
CA LEU A 167 -0.62 11.19 3.27
C LEU A 167 -0.72 9.67 3.13
N LEU A 168 0.36 8.92 3.38
CA LEU A 168 0.32 7.46 3.42
C LEU A 168 -0.62 6.95 4.51
N LYS A 169 -0.49 7.45 5.74
CA LYS A 169 -1.37 7.09 6.85
C LYS A 169 -2.83 7.40 6.53
N GLN A 170 -3.09 8.56 5.94
CA GLN A 170 -4.43 8.95 5.51
C GLN A 170 -4.99 7.99 4.43
N GLY A 171 -4.19 7.67 3.41
CA GLY A 171 -4.60 6.75 2.34
C GLY A 171 -4.86 5.34 2.86
N TYR A 172 -4.06 4.85 3.80
CA TYR A 172 -4.29 3.57 4.47
C TYR A 172 -5.59 3.57 5.27
N LYS A 173 -5.83 4.61 6.09
CA LYS A 173 -7.09 4.75 6.82
C LYS A 173 -8.31 4.78 5.88
N GLN A 174 -8.25 5.57 4.81
CA GLN A 174 -9.33 5.63 3.82
C GLN A 174 -9.57 4.28 3.12
N THR A 175 -8.51 3.48 2.94
CA THR A 175 -8.61 2.12 2.38
C THR A 175 -9.34 1.19 3.35
N SER A 176 -8.97 1.20 4.64
CA SER A 176 -9.65 0.43 5.69
C SER A 176 -11.11 0.84 5.88
N ASP A 177 -11.40 2.15 5.79
CA ASP A 177 -12.76 2.72 5.87
C ASP A 177 -13.64 2.38 4.65
N GLY A 178 -13.09 1.77 3.58
CA GLY A 178 -13.79 1.54 2.33
C GLY A 178 -14.05 2.80 1.49
N LYS A 179 -13.41 3.93 1.80
CA LYS A 179 -13.50 5.21 1.06
C LYS A 179 -12.55 5.22 -0.13
N PHE A 180 -12.76 4.30 -1.07
CA PHE A 180 -11.82 4.04 -2.17
C PHE A 180 -11.58 5.24 -3.11
N GLN A 181 -12.59 6.08 -3.33
CA GLN A 181 -12.43 7.30 -4.14
C GLN A 181 -11.53 8.33 -3.45
N ASP A 182 -11.66 8.49 -2.14
CA ASP A 182 -10.81 9.40 -1.35
C ASP A 182 -9.39 8.86 -1.26
N ALA A 183 -9.24 7.55 -1.02
CA ALA A 183 -7.94 6.87 -1.02
C ALA A 183 -7.22 7.06 -2.37
N LEU A 184 -7.92 6.86 -3.49
CA LEU A 184 -7.40 7.07 -4.84
C LEU A 184 -6.86 8.49 -5.01
N ASN A 185 -7.62 9.50 -4.59
CA ASN A 185 -7.21 10.90 -4.68
C ASN A 185 -5.97 11.18 -3.80
N THR A 186 -5.92 10.63 -2.59
CA THR A 186 -4.77 10.77 -1.68
C THR A 186 -3.50 10.15 -2.26
N PHE A 187 -3.56 8.92 -2.78
CA PHE A 187 -2.40 8.26 -3.40
C PHE A 187 -1.97 8.93 -4.70
N LYS A 188 -2.92 9.43 -5.52
CA LYS A 188 -2.58 10.24 -6.72
C LYS A 188 -1.89 11.55 -6.34
N SER A 189 -2.37 12.23 -5.30
CA SER A 189 -1.72 13.44 -4.78
C SER A 189 -0.29 13.15 -4.32
N LEU A 190 -0.11 12.11 -3.52
CA LEU A 190 1.21 11.70 -3.03
C LEU A 190 2.16 11.32 -4.18
N LEU A 191 1.68 10.55 -5.16
CA LEU A 191 2.46 10.19 -6.36
C LEU A 191 2.91 11.43 -7.14
N ARG A 192 2.03 12.44 -7.29
CA ARG A 192 2.37 13.70 -7.97
C ARG A 192 3.43 14.50 -7.21
N GLN A 193 3.37 14.54 -5.89
CA GLN A 193 4.40 15.18 -5.07
C GLN A 193 5.74 14.44 -5.19
N ALA A 194 5.69 13.11 -5.24
CA ALA A 194 6.88 12.29 -5.37
C ALA A 194 7.65 12.53 -6.69
N LEU A 195 7.02 13.13 -7.70
CA LEU A 195 7.66 13.46 -8.98
C LEU A 195 8.91 14.32 -8.85
N PHE A 196 8.89 15.27 -7.90
CA PHE A 196 9.89 16.32 -7.77
C PHE A 196 11.13 15.90 -6.98
N TYR A 197 11.11 14.74 -6.32
CA TYR A 197 12.24 14.26 -5.51
C TYR A 197 12.83 12.98 -6.09
N GLU A 198 14.15 12.86 -6.01
CA GLU A 198 14.92 11.79 -6.66
C GLU A 198 14.93 10.46 -5.89
N LYS A 199 14.76 10.48 -4.57
CA LYS A 199 14.92 9.30 -3.68
C LYS A 199 13.60 8.64 -3.26
N ASN A 200 12.56 8.74 -4.06
CA ASN A 200 11.23 8.21 -3.73
C ASN A 200 11.03 6.78 -4.22
N THR A 201 12.06 5.93 -4.11
CA THR A 201 12.06 4.55 -4.61
C THR A 201 10.96 3.71 -3.99
N ASP A 202 10.56 4.03 -2.76
CA ASP A 202 9.60 3.21 -2.01
C ASP A 202 8.17 3.75 -2.17
N ILE A 203 8.00 5.07 -2.27
CA ILE A 203 6.69 5.72 -2.32
C ILE A 203 5.99 5.48 -3.66
N VAL A 204 6.74 5.53 -4.78
CA VAL A 204 6.15 5.39 -6.12
C VAL A 204 5.51 3.99 -6.31
N PRO A 205 6.19 2.88 -6.01
CA PRO A 205 5.59 1.55 -6.06
C PRO A 205 4.39 1.38 -5.13
N ILE A 206 4.44 1.93 -3.91
CA ILE A 206 3.31 1.89 -2.97
C ILE A 206 2.11 2.60 -3.60
N CYS A 207 2.27 3.85 -4.04
CA CYS A 207 1.17 4.61 -4.65
C CYS A 207 0.63 3.92 -5.90
N PHE A 208 1.50 3.38 -6.76
CA PHE A 208 1.10 2.62 -7.94
C PHE A 208 0.19 1.44 -7.58
N ASN A 209 0.59 0.59 -6.63
CA ASN A 209 -0.19 -0.58 -6.24
C ASN A 209 -1.54 -0.20 -5.61
N TYR A 210 -1.57 0.83 -4.76
CA TYR A 210 -2.84 1.29 -4.19
C TYR A 210 -3.76 1.93 -5.22
N ILE A 211 -3.23 2.77 -6.13
CA ILE A 211 -4.03 3.37 -7.22
C ILE A 211 -4.60 2.27 -8.12
N MET A 212 -3.81 1.26 -8.46
CA MET A 212 -4.28 0.10 -9.24
C MET A 212 -5.39 -0.65 -8.51
N ALA A 213 -5.22 -0.96 -7.22
CA ALA A 213 -6.24 -1.62 -6.42
C ALA A 213 -7.55 -0.81 -6.36
N MET A 214 -7.47 0.50 -6.10
CA MET A 214 -8.64 1.38 -6.09
C MET A 214 -9.33 1.45 -7.46
N ASN A 215 -8.56 1.51 -8.54
CA ASN A 215 -9.12 1.49 -9.90
C ASN A 215 -9.87 0.19 -10.18
N CYS A 216 -9.33 -0.96 -9.78
CA CYS A 216 -10.02 -2.24 -9.91
C CYS A 216 -11.37 -2.24 -9.18
N GLU A 217 -11.40 -1.77 -7.93
CA GLU A 217 -12.61 -1.76 -7.12
C GLU A 217 -13.66 -0.76 -7.64
N LEU A 218 -13.24 0.44 -8.03
CA LEU A 218 -14.14 1.48 -8.53
C LEU A 218 -14.75 1.12 -9.89
N ASN A 219 -13.99 0.44 -10.76
CA ASN A 219 -14.48 -0.02 -12.07
C ASN A 219 -15.22 -1.36 -12.01
N LYS A 220 -15.34 -1.98 -10.83
CA LYS A 220 -16.05 -3.25 -10.64
C LYS A 220 -17.57 -3.10 -10.74
N LYS A 221 -18.10 -1.95 -10.32
CA LYS A 221 -19.55 -1.67 -10.37
C LYS A 221 -20.03 -1.69 -11.82
N ASP A 222 -21.26 -2.18 -12.02
CA ASP A 222 -21.95 -2.23 -13.32
C ASP A 222 -21.28 -3.09 -14.40
N GLN A 223 -20.34 -3.96 -14.01
CA GLN A 223 -19.69 -4.92 -14.92
C GLN A 223 -20.40 -6.28 -14.95
N SER A 224 -20.11 -7.11 -15.96
CA SER A 224 -20.55 -8.51 -15.99
C SER A 224 -19.97 -9.30 -14.82
N VAL A 225 -20.63 -10.39 -14.40
CA VAL A 225 -20.18 -11.22 -13.28
C VAL A 225 -18.74 -11.71 -13.48
N SER A 226 -18.39 -12.20 -14.68
CA SER A 226 -17.02 -12.59 -15.01
C SER A 226 -16.04 -11.46 -14.76
N ARG A 227 -16.37 -10.25 -15.22
CA ARG A 227 -15.50 -9.08 -15.09
C ARG A 227 -15.39 -8.59 -13.65
N GLN A 228 -16.44 -8.73 -12.84
CA GLN A 228 -16.40 -8.43 -11.42
C GLN A 228 -15.43 -9.37 -10.67
N ILE A 229 -15.45 -10.66 -11.00
CA ILE A 229 -14.52 -11.65 -10.43
C ILE A 229 -13.08 -11.34 -10.86
N GLU A 230 -12.84 -11.05 -12.14
CA GLU A 230 -11.53 -10.64 -12.65
C GLU A 230 -10.98 -9.42 -11.89
N LEU A 231 -11.75 -8.34 -11.80
CA LEU A 231 -11.31 -7.12 -11.13
C LEU A 231 -11.05 -7.32 -9.64
N ALA A 232 -11.83 -8.17 -8.96
CA ALA A 232 -11.57 -8.55 -7.58
C ALA A 232 -10.25 -9.33 -7.45
N CYS A 233 -10.00 -10.29 -8.34
CA CYS A 233 -8.74 -11.03 -8.40
C CYS A 233 -7.56 -10.10 -8.71
N TYR A 234 -7.71 -9.15 -9.63
CA TYR A 234 -6.67 -8.17 -9.99
C TYR A 234 -6.37 -7.20 -8.85
N MET A 235 -7.39 -6.76 -8.12
CA MET A 235 -7.19 -6.00 -6.88
C MET A 235 -6.37 -6.83 -5.88
N ALA A 236 -6.69 -8.12 -5.74
CA ALA A 236 -5.98 -9.05 -4.88
C ALA A 236 -4.58 -9.45 -5.39
N MET A 237 -4.15 -8.99 -6.58
CA MET A 237 -2.77 -9.11 -7.07
C MET A 237 -1.88 -7.94 -6.62
N CYS A 238 -2.45 -6.77 -6.30
CA CYS A 238 -1.64 -5.59 -6.00
C CYS A 238 -0.90 -5.69 -4.67
N ASP A 239 0.34 -5.25 -4.66
CA ASP A 239 1.25 -5.34 -3.52
C ASP A 239 0.89 -4.27 -2.48
N LEU A 240 -0.09 -4.61 -1.64
CA LEU A 240 -0.61 -3.76 -0.56
C LEU A 240 0.00 -4.18 0.78
N GLN A 241 -0.20 -3.35 1.81
CA GLN A 241 0.14 -3.77 3.17
C GLN A 241 -0.58 -5.08 3.53
N PRO A 242 0.03 -5.99 4.32
CA PRO A 242 -0.51 -7.32 4.58
C PRO A 242 -1.97 -7.32 5.05
N ILE A 243 -2.36 -6.33 5.86
CA ILE A 243 -3.75 -6.17 6.31
C ILE A 243 -4.70 -5.91 5.13
N HIS A 244 -4.41 -4.96 4.25
CA HIS A 244 -5.22 -4.69 3.06
C HIS A 244 -5.14 -5.83 2.04
N ARG A 245 -3.97 -6.47 1.90
CA ARG A 245 -3.81 -7.63 1.01
C ARG A 245 -4.68 -8.80 1.46
N SER A 246 -4.73 -9.08 2.77
CA SER A 246 -5.64 -10.09 3.34
C SER A 246 -7.10 -9.77 3.03
N LEU A 247 -7.52 -8.51 3.18
CA LEU A 247 -8.90 -8.09 2.89
C LEU A 247 -9.28 -8.27 1.42
N THR A 248 -8.42 -7.83 0.50
CA THR A 248 -8.66 -7.97 -0.95
C THR A 248 -8.74 -9.43 -1.39
N LEU A 249 -7.85 -10.28 -0.88
CA LEU A 249 -7.89 -11.73 -1.11
C LEU A 249 -9.16 -12.37 -0.57
N ARG A 250 -9.60 -11.99 0.64
CA ARG A 250 -10.88 -12.46 1.21
C ARG A 250 -12.06 -12.04 0.35
N ALA A 251 -12.11 -10.79 -0.08
CA ALA A 251 -13.17 -10.27 -0.94
C ALA A 251 -13.23 -11.03 -2.29
N ALA A 252 -12.08 -11.24 -2.94
CA ALA A 252 -11.99 -11.99 -4.19
C ALA A 252 -12.41 -13.47 -4.01
N MET A 253 -11.94 -14.12 -2.94
CA MET A 253 -12.31 -15.50 -2.60
C MET A 253 -13.81 -15.63 -2.37
N SER A 254 -14.40 -14.76 -1.55
CA SER A 254 -15.84 -14.78 -1.24
C SER A 254 -16.68 -14.50 -2.49
N LEU A 255 -16.28 -13.55 -3.34
CA LEU A 255 -16.98 -13.26 -4.59
C LEU A 255 -16.92 -14.47 -5.55
N ALA A 256 -15.75 -15.06 -5.75
CA ALA A 256 -15.59 -16.24 -6.59
C ALA A 256 -16.41 -17.43 -6.08
N TYR A 257 -16.43 -17.66 -4.76
CA TYR A 257 -17.24 -18.71 -4.14
C TYR A 257 -18.74 -18.47 -4.33
N LYS A 258 -19.23 -17.25 -4.06
CA LYS A 258 -20.64 -16.86 -4.25
C LYS A 258 -21.10 -17.07 -5.71
N GLN A 259 -20.21 -16.81 -6.68
CA GLN A 259 -20.50 -16.94 -8.11
C GLN A 259 -20.19 -18.33 -8.68
N LYS A 260 -19.96 -19.35 -7.84
CA LYS A 260 -19.65 -20.74 -8.25
C LYS A 260 -18.36 -20.90 -9.07
N ASN A 261 -17.46 -19.93 -8.99
CA ASN A 261 -16.08 -20.03 -9.51
C ASN A 261 -15.16 -20.67 -8.45
N HIS A 262 -15.44 -21.93 -8.15
CA HIS A 262 -14.76 -22.66 -7.07
C HIS A 262 -13.29 -22.94 -7.35
N LEU A 263 -12.89 -23.19 -8.61
CA LEU A 263 -11.47 -23.34 -8.96
C LEU A 263 -10.70 -22.05 -8.66
N THR A 264 -11.24 -20.91 -9.08
CA THR A 264 -10.66 -19.57 -8.80
C THR A 264 -10.62 -19.30 -7.30
N GLY A 265 -11.73 -19.56 -6.60
CA GLY A 265 -11.83 -19.39 -5.15
C GLY A 265 -10.80 -20.22 -4.40
N ALA A 266 -10.54 -21.47 -4.82
CA ALA A 266 -9.52 -22.33 -4.24
C ALA A 266 -8.10 -21.78 -4.45
N GLN A 267 -7.78 -21.26 -5.63
CA GLN A 267 -6.46 -20.65 -5.93
C GLN A 267 -6.20 -19.44 -5.01
N VAL A 268 -7.18 -18.53 -4.92
CA VAL A 268 -7.08 -17.34 -4.05
C VAL A 268 -7.01 -17.74 -2.58
N ALA A 269 -7.82 -18.71 -2.14
CA ALA A 269 -7.82 -19.20 -0.76
C ALA A 269 -6.48 -19.84 -0.36
N ARG A 270 -5.85 -20.62 -1.25
CA ARG A 270 -4.52 -21.21 -1.00
C ARG A 270 -3.45 -20.14 -0.83
N TYR A 271 -3.47 -19.09 -1.66
CA TYR A 271 -2.56 -17.96 -1.51
C TYR A 271 -2.82 -17.20 -0.19
N LEU A 272 -4.09 -16.94 0.13
CA LEU A 272 -4.47 -16.29 1.37
C LEU A 272 -4.00 -17.06 2.61
N LEU A 273 -4.18 -18.39 2.66
CA LEU A 273 -3.67 -19.19 3.77
C LEU A 273 -2.16 -19.05 3.93
N LYS A 274 -1.39 -19.10 2.83
CA LYS A 274 0.07 -18.89 2.86
C LYS A 274 0.44 -17.51 3.44
N LEU A 275 -0.34 -16.47 3.16
CA LEU A 275 -0.14 -15.12 3.71
C LEU A 275 -0.44 -15.10 5.22
N LEU A 276 -1.53 -15.74 5.64
CA LEU A 276 -1.97 -15.77 7.05
C LEU A 276 -1.04 -16.62 7.93
N GLU A 277 -0.54 -17.75 7.43
CA GLU A 277 0.37 -18.65 8.17
C GLU A 277 1.76 -18.03 8.39
N LYS A 278 2.19 -17.12 7.50
CA LYS A 278 3.44 -16.36 7.65
C LYS A 278 3.31 -15.11 8.51
N ALA A 279 2.11 -14.77 8.97
CA ALA A 279 1.89 -13.57 9.76
C ALA A 279 2.53 -13.70 11.15
N PRO A 280 3.13 -12.63 11.69
CA PRO A 280 3.56 -12.59 13.09
C PRO A 280 2.41 -12.91 14.06
N GLN A 281 2.72 -13.58 15.16
CA GLN A 281 1.73 -13.89 16.20
C GLN A 281 1.06 -12.61 16.71
N GLY A 282 -0.27 -12.62 16.83
CA GLY A 282 -1.06 -11.44 17.25
C GLY A 282 -1.49 -10.51 16.11
N SER A 283 -1.05 -10.73 14.87
CA SER A 283 -1.43 -9.88 13.74
C SER A 283 -2.95 -9.78 13.56
N ALA A 284 -3.48 -8.56 13.51
CA ALA A 284 -4.93 -8.29 13.38
C ALA A 284 -5.60 -8.96 12.17
N TYR A 285 -4.84 -9.21 11.10
CA TYR A 285 -5.33 -9.82 9.87
C TYR A 285 -5.25 -11.35 9.84
N ALA A 286 -4.62 -11.99 10.83
CA ALA A 286 -4.39 -13.44 10.90
C ALA A 286 -5.02 -14.07 12.17
N LYS A 287 -6.22 -13.63 12.51
CA LYS A 287 -7.00 -14.23 13.61
C LYS A 287 -7.33 -15.70 13.32
N PRO A 288 -7.35 -16.59 14.33
CA PRO A 288 -7.68 -18.01 14.15
C PRO A 288 -9.01 -18.23 13.42
N GLU A 289 -10.03 -17.44 13.75
CA GLU A 289 -11.35 -17.48 13.12
C GLU A 289 -11.30 -17.23 11.60
N VAL A 290 -10.44 -16.31 11.16
CA VAL A 290 -10.26 -16.00 9.73
C VAL A 290 -9.59 -17.18 9.03
N ILE A 291 -8.58 -17.78 9.65
CA ILE A 291 -7.86 -18.94 9.10
C ILE A 291 -8.81 -20.14 8.97
N GLU A 292 -9.62 -20.42 9.99
CA GLU A 292 -10.61 -21.50 9.97
C GLU A 292 -11.68 -21.28 8.88
N ASN A 293 -12.16 -20.05 8.73
CA ASN A 293 -13.11 -19.70 7.67
C ASN A 293 -12.51 -19.94 6.28
N VAL A 294 -11.28 -19.46 6.03
CA VAL A 294 -10.61 -19.67 4.75
C VAL A 294 -10.38 -21.17 4.48
N LYS A 295 -10.03 -21.97 5.49
CA LYS A 295 -9.92 -23.43 5.37
C LYS A 295 -11.27 -24.10 5.04
N LYS A 296 -12.37 -23.65 5.65
CA LYS A 296 -13.73 -24.15 5.35
C LYS A 296 -14.10 -23.87 3.89
N ILE A 297 -13.90 -22.63 3.43
CA ILE A 297 -14.19 -22.24 2.05
C ILE A 297 -13.30 -23.01 1.06
N LEU A 298 -12.00 -23.13 1.34
CA LEU A 298 -11.09 -23.90 0.50
C LEU A 298 -11.56 -25.36 0.34
N LYS A 299 -11.88 -26.04 1.45
CA LYS A 299 -12.39 -27.42 1.43
C LYS A 299 -13.66 -27.56 0.60
N ASN A 300 -14.57 -26.59 0.68
CA ASN A 300 -15.80 -26.59 -0.11
C ASN A 300 -15.52 -26.37 -1.60
N CYS A 301 -14.60 -25.47 -1.95
CA CYS A 301 -14.17 -25.26 -3.32
C CYS A 301 -13.49 -26.50 -3.92
N GLU A 302 -12.68 -27.21 -3.14
CA GLU A 302 -11.95 -28.40 -3.58
C GLU A 302 -12.87 -29.58 -3.90
N GLN A 303 -14.06 -29.66 -3.29
CA GLN A 303 -15.07 -30.67 -3.63
C GLN A 303 -15.65 -30.46 -5.04
N GLN A 304 -15.61 -29.23 -5.56
CA GLN A 304 -16.20 -28.87 -6.85
C GLN A 304 -15.26 -27.94 -7.64
N LEU A 305 -14.10 -28.43 -8.09
CA LEU A 305 -13.09 -27.64 -8.82
C LEU A 305 -13.52 -27.29 -10.26
N ARG A 306 -14.58 -26.49 -10.40
CA ARG A 306 -15.06 -25.93 -11.66
C ARG A 306 -15.24 -24.42 -11.54
N ASN A 307 -15.22 -23.75 -12.68
CA ASN A 307 -15.62 -22.35 -12.81
C ASN A 307 -16.89 -22.28 -13.66
N GLU A 308 -17.91 -21.57 -13.16
CA GLU A 308 -19.12 -21.26 -13.92
C GLU A 308 -18.84 -20.19 -14.99
N TYR A 309 -18.01 -19.21 -14.65
CA TYR A 309 -17.63 -18.10 -15.50
C TYR A 309 -16.18 -18.21 -15.93
N GLN A 310 -15.92 -18.11 -17.23
CA GLN A 310 -14.58 -17.97 -17.76
C GLN A 310 -14.03 -16.57 -17.43
N ILE A 311 -12.85 -16.53 -16.83
CA ILE A 311 -12.14 -15.32 -16.43
C ILE A 311 -10.67 -15.40 -16.83
N ASP A 312 -10.04 -14.26 -17.02
CA ASP A 312 -8.61 -14.17 -17.29
C ASP A 312 -7.80 -14.07 -16.01
N PHE A 313 -7.59 -15.20 -15.34
CA PHE A 313 -6.85 -15.28 -14.08
C PHE A 313 -6.18 -16.64 -13.87
N GLU A 314 -4.95 -16.60 -13.37
CA GLU A 314 -4.16 -17.77 -12.98
C GLU A 314 -3.53 -17.56 -11.59
N GLU A 315 -3.23 -18.65 -10.88
CA GLU A 315 -2.70 -18.59 -9.51
C GLU A 315 -1.36 -17.84 -9.43
N ASP A 316 -0.49 -17.99 -10.43
CA ASP A 316 0.82 -17.34 -10.49
C ASP A 316 0.71 -15.82 -10.60
N TYR A 317 -0.42 -15.29 -11.06
CA TYR A 317 -0.63 -13.84 -11.19
C TYR A 317 -0.63 -13.16 -9.82
N LEU A 318 -1.02 -13.86 -8.75
CA LEU A 318 -0.95 -13.35 -7.37
C LEU A 318 0.49 -13.09 -6.91
N ILE A 319 1.46 -13.81 -7.49
CA ILE A 319 2.90 -13.66 -7.22
C ILE A 319 3.50 -12.57 -8.12
N GLN A 320 3.10 -12.53 -9.39
CA GLN A 320 3.61 -11.53 -10.36
C GLN A 320 3.13 -10.10 -10.05
N GLY A 321 1.96 -9.98 -9.44
CA GLY A 321 1.39 -8.73 -8.97
C GLY A 321 0.93 -7.79 -10.10
N CYS A 322 0.84 -6.49 -9.81
CA CYS A 322 0.23 -5.52 -10.73
C CYS A 322 1.10 -5.14 -11.95
N LYS A 323 2.29 -5.76 -12.13
CA LYS A 323 3.19 -5.53 -13.27
C LYS A 323 2.69 -6.14 -14.60
N ILE A 324 1.77 -7.08 -14.52
CA ILE A 324 1.18 -7.73 -15.71
C ILE A 324 -0.22 -7.20 -16.05
N ILE A 325 -0.71 -6.18 -15.34
CA ILE A 325 -2.03 -5.58 -15.60
C ILE A 325 -1.83 -4.28 -16.36
N PHE A 326 -2.52 -4.14 -17.50
CA PHE A 326 -2.62 -2.87 -18.21
C PHE A 326 -3.42 -1.85 -17.38
N ALA A 327 -2.82 -0.71 -17.05
CA ALA A 327 -3.43 0.31 -16.22
C ALA A 327 -4.60 1.05 -16.90
N ASP A 328 -4.73 0.97 -18.22
CA ASP A 328 -5.79 1.61 -19.00
C ASP A 328 -7.03 0.74 -19.21
N THR A 329 -6.84 -0.56 -19.42
CA THR A 329 -7.95 -1.51 -19.65
C THR A 329 -8.27 -2.37 -18.43
N LEU A 330 -7.36 -2.42 -17.44
CA LEU A 330 -7.39 -3.34 -16.31
C LEU A 330 -7.49 -4.81 -16.79
N THR A 331 -6.72 -5.18 -17.79
CA THR A 331 -6.63 -6.56 -18.33
C THR A 331 -5.21 -7.09 -18.24
N ILE A 332 -5.04 -8.41 -18.26
CA ILE A 332 -3.71 -9.03 -18.22
C ILE A 332 -2.99 -8.82 -19.56
N ASN A 333 -1.72 -8.46 -19.47
CA ASN A 333 -0.80 -8.42 -20.60
C ASN A 333 -0.26 -9.83 -20.85
N LYS A 334 -0.82 -10.51 -21.86
CA LYS A 334 -0.45 -11.90 -22.17
C LYS A 334 0.80 -12.06 -23.02
N GLU A 335 1.08 -11.14 -23.97
CA GLU A 335 2.27 -11.22 -24.84
C GLU A 335 2.38 -10.02 -25.81
N GLN A 336 1.64 -8.93 -25.55
CA GLN A 336 1.53 -7.81 -26.48
C GLN A 336 2.54 -6.71 -26.17
N SER A 337 2.92 -5.97 -27.21
CA SER A 337 3.69 -4.73 -27.09
C SER A 337 3.10 -3.87 -25.97
N ASN A 338 3.85 -3.70 -24.89
CA ASN A 338 3.45 -2.87 -23.78
C ASN A 338 4.21 -1.55 -23.81
N HIS A 339 3.59 -0.53 -23.25
CA HIS A 339 4.16 0.80 -23.17
C HIS A 339 4.20 1.24 -21.72
N GLN A 340 5.41 1.50 -21.23
CA GLN A 340 5.63 1.76 -19.81
C GLN A 340 5.75 3.26 -19.56
N CYS A 341 5.09 3.72 -18.49
CA CYS A 341 5.28 5.07 -17.98
C CYS A 341 6.68 5.21 -17.36
N GLN A 342 7.44 6.21 -17.79
CA GLN A 342 8.82 6.44 -17.31
C GLN A 342 8.89 6.92 -15.85
N PHE A 343 7.76 7.27 -15.24
CA PHE A 343 7.71 7.71 -13.85
C PHE A 343 7.20 6.62 -12.90
N ASP A 344 5.95 6.20 -13.06
CA ASP A 344 5.28 5.25 -12.15
C ASP A 344 5.44 3.78 -12.57
N GLN A 345 6.09 3.52 -13.71
CA GLN A 345 6.35 2.18 -14.24
C GLN A 345 5.09 1.39 -14.62
N ALA A 346 3.91 2.02 -14.66
CA ALA A 346 2.67 1.40 -15.11
C ALA A 346 2.77 0.99 -16.58
N ILE A 347 2.25 -0.19 -16.91
CA ILE A 347 2.16 -0.68 -18.29
C ILE A 347 0.80 -0.33 -18.92
N HIS A 348 0.82 -0.03 -20.21
CA HIS A 348 -0.34 0.37 -20.99
C HIS A 348 -0.44 -0.38 -22.31
N SER A 349 -1.68 -0.58 -22.75
CA SER A 349 -1.97 -1.28 -24.01
C SER A 349 -1.76 -0.41 -25.26
N GLN A 350 -1.86 0.91 -25.12
CA GLN A 350 -1.79 1.86 -26.23
C GLN A 350 -0.82 3.01 -25.96
N LYS A 351 -0.09 3.43 -27.00
CA LYS A 351 0.70 4.66 -27.01
C LYS A 351 -0.20 5.88 -27.15
N GLY A 352 0.37 7.05 -26.90
CA GLY A 352 -0.21 8.31 -27.33
C GLY A 352 -1.24 8.91 -26.37
N LYS A 353 -1.40 8.32 -25.19
CA LYS A 353 -2.30 8.76 -24.13
C LYS A 353 -1.50 9.13 -22.88
N LEU A 354 -2.13 9.88 -21.98
CA LEU A 354 -1.60 10.10 -20.64
C LEU A 354 -1.72 8.82 -19.81
N CYS A 355 -0.71 8.54 -18.99
CA CYS A 355 -0.73 7.46 -18.01
C CYS A 355 -1.95 7.58 -17.10
N LYS A 356 -2.70 6.49 -16.93
CA LYS A 356 -3.91 6.44 -16.09
C LYS A 356 -3.63 6.41 -14.58
N ILE A 357 -2.38 6.15 -14.20
CA ILE A 357 -1.93 6.12 -12.82
C ILE A 357 -1.50 7.52 -12.37
N CYS A 358 -0.42 8.09 -12.93
CA CYS A 358 0.01 9.43 -12.53
C CYS A 358 -0.83 10.57 -13.12
N ASP A 359 -1.46 10.39 -14.29
CA ASP A 359 -2.10 11.45 -15.11
C ASP A 359 -1.13 12.54 -15.63
N LEU A 360 0.19 12.32 -15.50
CA LEU A 360 1.24 13.30 -15.79
C LEU A 360 2.04 12.98 -17.06
N CYS A 361 2.43 11.71 -17.21
CA CYS A 361 3.37 11.27 -18.23
C CYS A 361 2.66 10.84 -19.50
N TYR A 362 3.26 11.18 -20.64
CA TYR A 362 2.80 10.69 -21.93
C TYR A 362 3.39 9.31 -22.22
N ILE A 363 2.57 8.40 -22.71
CA ILE A 363 2.98 7.02 -23.01
C ILE A 363 3.55 6.98 -24.44
N ASN A 364 4.83 6.62 -24.55
CA ASN A 364 5.59 6.63 -25.80
C ASN A 364 5.55 5.33 -26.61
#